data_AF-A0A933LIM1-F1
#
_entry.id   AF-A0A933LIM1-F1
#
_cell.length_a   1.000
_cell.length_b   1.000
_cell.length_c   1.000
_cell.angle_alpha   90.00
_cell.angle_beta   90.00
_cell.angle_gamma   90.00
#
_symmetry.space_group_name_H-M   'P 1'
#
loop_
_entity.id
_entity.type
_entity.pdbx_description
1 polymer ?
#
loop_
_entity_poly.entity_id
_entity_poly.type
_entity_poly.pdbx_seq_one_letter_code
_entity_poly.pdbx_strand_id
1 'polypeptide(L)'
;LMAGVTHYWRIDEVNVDGTTAGDVWRFRTGRRPTRADFDGDLDVDMDDFGHMQSCLTGTGVPQYDAACADARIDDDLDVDEEELAFFLDCLSGAGITAAAGCVEVVQPADPIRPRPAGAALGSEFIDEVKDLTLTAREARILTEAASGNIPPFLRTFVPVTVSTTIGGTPHTATYQVMPDYLCIGSDADFTRMPMRPTTAQVLADKFECLLPTRKMVNDIYTQAAIKLAPAPISPTTVDITLVTTFYQHHQMVEEQRAGYPLGPPIGGIKKDVVVTPQLASRPGHVAIYGWHQLNGVPIQPLYLGHVDTWVDYSHGIRMVKGYLMLDGVTVPVADVLRDSQLNVLLSDEGVVDNPRY
;
A
#
# COMPACT_ATOMS: atom_id res chain seq x y z
N LEU A 1 6.37 -16.65 4.53
CA LEU A 1 7.53 -17.38 3.99
C LEU A 1 8.77 -16.90 4.72
N MET A 2 9.64 -17.79 5.18
CA MET A 2 10.88 -17.40 5.89
C MET A 2 11.82 -16.73 4.90
N ALA A 3 12.49 -15.64 5.29
CA ALA A 3 13.44 -14.93 4.43
C ALA A 3 14.70 -15.76 4.13
N GLY A 4 15.28 -15.60 2.95
CA GLY A 4 16.47 -16.33 2.49
C GLY A 4 16.20 -17.79 2.12
N VAL A 5 14.96 -18.27 2.28
CA VAL A 5 14.58 -19.67 2.04
C VAL A 5 14.12 -19.84 0.61
N THR A 6 14.65 -20.87 -0.06
CA THR A 6 14.17 -21.30 -1.37
C THR A 6 12.91 -22.13 -1.17
N HIS A 7 11.81 -21.67 -1.76
CA HIS A 7 10.56 -22.38 -1.78
C HIS A 7 10.33 -23.03 -3.14
N TYR A 8 9.76 -24.22 -3.09
CA TYR A 8 9.40 -25.01 -4.26
C TYR A 8 7.88 -25.18 -4.26
N TRP A 9 7.27 -25.02 -5.42
CA TRP A 9 5.85 -25.28 -5.58
C TRP A 9 5.58 -25.90 -6.95
N ARG A 10 4.53 -26.72 -7.03
CA ARG A 10 4.08 -27.41 -8.24
C ARG A 10 2.56 -27.46 -8.22
N ILE A 11 1.94 -27.33 -9.39
CA ILE A 11 0.50 -27.56 -9.55
C ILE A 11 0.32 -28.94 -10.18
N ASP A 12 -0.49 -29.78 -9.52
CA ASP A 12 -0.86 -31.10 -10.03
C ASP A 12 -2.34 -31.05 -10.45
N GLU A 13 -2.64 -31.43 -11.70
CA GLU A 13 -4.00 -31.52 -12.20
C GLU A 13 -4.63 -32.82 -11.71
N VAL A 14 -5.81 -32.76 -11.08
CA VAL A 14 -6.56 -33.93 -10.61
C VAL A 14 -7.86 -34.07 -11.38
N ASN A 15 -8.07 -35.21 -12.02
CA ASN A 15 -9.31 -35.56 -12.70
C ASN A 15 -9.74 -37.00 -12.35
N VAL A 16 -10.83 -37.48 -12.96
CA VAL A 16 -11.40 -38.81 -12.69
C VAL A 16 -10.45 -39.96 -13.06
N ASP A 17 -9.47 -39.70 -13.91
CA ASP A 17 -8.51 -40.69 -14.41
C ASP A 17 -7.18 -40.68 -13.62
N GLY A 18 -6.99 -39.71 -12.71
CA GLY A 18 -5.83 -39.65 -11.80
C GLY A 18 -5.27 -38.24 -11.58
N THR A 19 -4.02 -38.18 -11.14
CA THR A 19 -3.28 -36.93 -10.90
C THR A 19 -2.14 -36.81 -11.92
N THR A 20 -2.13 -35.74 -12.72
CA THR A 20 -1.02 -35.39 -13.62
C THR A 20 -0.17 -34.31 -12.95
N ALA A 21 1.08 -34.65 -12.63
CA ALA A 21 1.99 -33.69 -11.98
C ALA A 21 2.49 -32.62 -12.97
N GLY A 22 2.44 -31.35 -12.58
CA GLY A 22 2.97 -30.24 -13.39
C GLY A 22 4.46 -29.97 -13.17
N ASP A 23 4.95 -28.86 -13.70
CA ASP A 23 6.35 -28.44 -13.51
C ASP A 23 6.60 -27.90 -12.10
N VAL A 24 7.77 -28.21 -11.52
CA VAL A 24 8.21 -27.68 -10.22
C VAL A 24 8.85 -26.31 -10.44
N TRP A 25 8.25 -25.29 -9.85
CA TRP A 25 8.73 -23.92 -9.82
C TRP A 25 9.51 -23.67 -8.52
N ARG A 26 10.50 -22.77 -8.58
CA ARG A 26 11.24 -22.31 -7.40
C ARG A 26 11.30 -20.80 -7.35
N PHE A 27 11.26 -20.25 -6.15
CA PHE A 27 11.64 -18.87 -5.87
C PHE A 27 12.31 -18.79 -4.50
N ARG A 28 13.22 -17.83 -4.31
CA ARG A 28 13.85 -17.53 -3.01
C ARG A 28 13.24 -16.24 -2.48
N THR A 29 12.86 -16.24 -1.21
CA THR A 29 12.40 -15.02 -0.54
C THR A 29 13.58 -14.11 -0.25
N GLY A 30 13.58 -12.88 -0.78
CA GLY A 30 14.58 -11.88 -0.43
C GLY A 30 14.32 -11.30 0.97
N ARG A 31 15.37 -11.06 1.74
CA ARG A 31 15.40 -9.99 2.76
C ARG A 31 16.16 -8.82 2.13
N ARG A 32 15.78 -7.59 2.52
CA ARG A 32 16.17 -6.34 1.87
C ARG A 32 17.70 -6.31 1.60
N PRO A 33 18.13 -6.01 0.37
CA PRO A 33 19.55 -5.86 0.05
C PRO A 33 20.19 -4.78 0.94
N THR A 34 21.42 -4.99 1.33
CA THR A 34 22.30 -3.96 1.90
C THR A 34 22.91 -3.16 0.76
N ARG A 35 22.99 -1.82 0.83
CA ARG A 35 23.49 -1.01 -0.32
C ARG A 35 24.95 -1.30 -0.67
N ALA A 36 25.71 -1.86 0.27
CA ALA A 36 27.12 -2.21 0.12
C ALA A 36 27.35 -3.74 -0.03
N ASP A 37 26.28 -4.53 -0.16
CA ASP A 37 26.30 -5.98 -0.42
C ASP A 37 26.05 -6.18 -1.93
N PHE A 38 27.14 -6.34 -2.67
CA PHE A 38 27.14 -6.36 -4.13
C PHE A 38 27.00 -7.78 -4.69
N ASP A 39 27.36 -8.81 -3.92
CA ASP A 39 27.23 -10.21 -4.34
C ASP A 39 25.94 -10.89 -3.83
N GLY A 40 25.22 -10.22 -2.92
CA GLY A 40 23.89 -10.58 -2.44
C GLY A 40 23.89 -11.69 -1.40
N ASP A 41 24.99 -11.88 -0.67
CA ASP A 41 25.16 -12.95 0.31
C ASP A 41 24.80 -12.57 1.76
N LEU A 42 24.45 -11.28 1.96
CA LEU A 42 23.90 -10.67 3.18
C LEU A 42 24.93 -10.25 4.25
N ASP A 43 26.22 -10.29 3.93
CA ASP A 43 27.22 -9.54 4.67
C ASP A 43 27.81 -8.43 3.80
N VAL A 44 28.66 -7.60 4.42
CA VAL A 44 29.47 -6.63 3.68
C VAL A 44 30.90 -6.97 4.04
N ASP A 45 31.65 -7.49 3.07
CA ASP A 45 32.96 -8.05 3.32
C ASP A 45 33.99 -7.81 2.19
N MET A 46 35.05 -8.61 2.12
CA MET A 46 36.12 -8.38 1.16
C MET A 46 35.75 -8.80 -0.27
N ASP A 47 34.75 -9.65 -0.47
CA ASP A 47 34.23 -10.00 -1.79
C ASP A 47 33.49 -8.79 -2.39
N ASP A 48 32.66 -8.10 -1.59
CA ASP A 48 32.03 -6.83 -1.95
C ASP A 48 33.06 -5.71 -2.19
N PHE A 49 34.07 -5.62 -1.32
CA PHE A 49 35.14 -4.65 -1.48
C PHE A 49 35.88 -4.82 -2.81
N GLY A 50 36.02 -6.06 -3.29
CA GLY A 50 36.60 -6.37 -4.59
C GLY A 50 35.80 -5.76 -5.75
N HIS A 51 34.47 -5.86 -5.69
CA HIS A 51 33.58 -5.22 -6.66
C HIS A 51 33.68 -3.70 -6.60
N MET A 52 33.55 -3.11 -5.40
CA MET A 52 33.65 -1.66 -5.21
C MET A 52 34.98 -1.11 -5.70
N GLN A 53 36.09 -1.80 -5.39
CA GLN A 53 37.42 -1.43 -5.85
C GLN A 53 37.51 -1.39 -7.38
N SER A 54 36.85 -2.32 -8.07
CA SER A 54 36.84 -2.35 -9.53
C SER A 54 36.04 -1.19 -10.13
N CYS A 55 35.11 -0.64 -9.35
CA CYS A 55 34.20 0.42 -9.75
C CYS A 55 34.65 1.83 -9.35
N LEU A 56 35.62 1.98 -8.44
CA LEU A 56 36.17 3.27 -8.02
C LEU A 56 36.74 4.06 -9.21
N THR A 57 36.13 5.21 -9.51
CA THR A 57 36.60 6.18 -10.51
C THR A 57 37.24 7.40 -9.88
N GLY A 58 36.85 7.73 -8.63
CA GLY A 58 37.28 8.90 -7.88
C GLY A 58 36.44 10.15 -8.17
N THR A 59 36.52 11.10 -7.24
CA THR A 59 35.66 12.29 -7.19
C THR A 59 35.67 13.12 -8.47
N GLY A 60 34.48 13.41 -8.98
CA GLY A 60 34.21 14.16 -10.20
C GLY A 60 34.51 13.39 -11.50
N VAL A 61 34.77 12.08 -11.44
CA VAL A 61 35.03 11.23 -12.61
C VAL A 61 33.89 10.22 -12.77
N PRO A 62 32.94 10.46 -13.69
CA PRO A 62 31.76 9.61 -13.79
C PRO A 62 32.04 8.13 -14.06
N GLN A 63 31.34 7.24 -13.37
CA GLN A 63 31.35 5.80 -13.56
C GLN A 63 30.20 5.38 -14.49
N TYR A 64 30.51 5.16 -15.76
CA TYR A 64 29.53 4.79 -16.80
C TYR A 64 29.40 3.28 -17.05
N ASP A 65 30.24 2.45 -16.45
CA ASP A 65 30.12 1.00 -16.58
C ASP A 65 28.80 0.55 -15.94
N ALA A 66 27.98 -0.17 -16.71
CA ALA A 66 26.72 -0.71 -16.24
C ALA A 66 26.92 -1.77 -15.15
N ALA A 67 28.08 -2.45 -15.14
CA ALA A 67 28.43 -3.39 -14.08
C ALA A 67 28.68 -2.71 -12.73
N CYS A 68 28.97 -1.41 -12.73
CA CYS A 68 29.26 -0.62 -11.54
C CYS A 68 28.09 0.28 -11.12
N ALA A 69 26.90 0.03 -11.66
CA ALA A 69 25.73 0.87 -11.37
C ALA A 69 25.25 0.73 -9.92
N ASP A 70 25.49 -0.42 -9.29
CA ASP A 70 25.21 -0.75 -7.90
C ASP A 70 26.21 -0.13 -6.92
N ALA A 71 27.46 0.09 -7.36
CA ALA A 71 28.51 0.71 -6.55
C ALA A 71 28.34 2.23 -6.35
N ARG A 72 27.42 2.90 -7.05
CA ARG A 72 27.06 4.33 -6.84
C ARG A 72 26.02 4.46 -5.72
N ILE A 73 26.47 4.39 -4.48
CA ILE A 73 25.61 4.19 -3.30
C ILE A 73 24.79 5.44 -2.94
N ASP A 74 25.32 6.64 -3.20
CA ASP A 74 24.72 7.91 -2.82
C ASP A 74 23.87 8.58 -3.93
N ASP A 75 23.68 7.88 -5.04
CA ASP A 75 22.94 8.28 -6.25
C ASP A 75 23.59 9.43 -7.07
N ASP A 76 24.89 9.66 -6.96
CA ASP A 76 25.63 10.57 -7.84
C ASP A 76 26.15 9.89 -9.14
N LEU A 77 27.12 10.49 -9.84
CA LEU A 77 27.61 9.98 -11.13
C LEU A 77 28.92 9.19 -11.02
N ASP A 78 29.56 9.13 -9.87
CA ASP A 78 30.88 8.56 -9.65
C ASP A 78 30.88 7.52 -8.52
N VAL A 79 32.03 6.88 -8.31
CA VAL A 79 32.25 5.96 -7.19
C VAL A 79 33.55 6.40 -6.56
N ASP A 80 33.48 6.94 -5.34
CA ASP A 80 34.61 7.62 -4.73
C ASP A 80 34.77 7.37 -3.22
N GLU A 81 35.40 8.32 -2.52
CA GLU A 81 35.66 8.26 -1.09
C GLU A 81 34.40 8.30 -0.22
N GLU A 82 33.29 8.82 -0.75
CA GLU A 82 31.99 8.90 -0.09
C GLU A 82 31.31 7.52 -0.09
N GLU A 83 31.32 6.80 -1.21
CA GLU A 83 30.93 5.37 -1.30
C GLU A 83 31.78 4.50 -0.39
N LEU A 84 33.10 4.70 -0.40
CA LEU A 84 34.02 3.94 0.43
C LEU A 84 33.76 4.17 1.93
N ALA A 85 33.43 5.40 2.33
CA ALA A 85 33.08 5.69 3.71
C ALA A 85 31.80 4.96 4.13
N PHE A 86 30.77 4.93 3.26
CA PHE A 86 29.55 4.16 3.51
C PHE A 86 29.83 2.66 3.61
N PHE A 87 30.61 2.12 2.67
CA PHE A 87 31.02 0.72 2.68
C PHE A 87 31.70 0.33 3.99
N LEU A 88 32.63 1.15 4.48
CA LEU A 88 33.36 0.91 5.72
C LEU A 88 32.46 0.98 6.96
N ASP A 89 31.43 1.83 6.96
CA ASP A 89 30.42 1.88 8.03
C ASP A 89 29.58 0.60 8.07
N CYS A 90 29.43 -0.05 6.91
CA CYS A 90 28.65 -1.27 6.74
C CYS A 90 29.42 -2.57 6.82
N LEU A 91 30.76 -2.51 6.75
CA LEU A 91 31.65 -3.66 6.80
C LEU A 91 31.41 -4.48 8.08
N SER A 92 30.81 -5.65 7.89
CA SER A 92 30.46 -6.59 8.94
C SER A 92 31.37 -7.80 8.96
N GLY A 93 31.90 -8.19 7.79
CA GLY A 93 32.77 -9.33 7.57
C GLY A 93 32.03 -10.62 7.21
N ALA A 94 32.75 -11.55 6.58
CA ALA A 94 32.24 -12.81 6.07
C ALA A 94 31.37 -13.58 7.08
N GLY A 95 30.17 -13.93 6.66
CA GLY A 95 29.12 -14.61 7.41
C GLY A 95 28.45 -13.78 8.50
N ILE A 96 28.72 -12.47 8.60
CA ILE A 96 28.15 -11.60 9.64
C ILE A 96 27.19 -10.62 8.98
N THR A 97 25.90 -10.77 9.26
CA THR A 97 24.88 -9.88 8.69
C THR A 97 25.15 -8.41 9.02
N ALA A 98 25.12 -7.55 7.99
CA ALA A 98 25.36 -6.12 8.15
C ALA A 98 24.31 -5.43 9.05
N ALA A 99 24.72 -4.32 9.66
CA ALA A 99 23.90 -3.59 10.62
C ALA A 99 22.62 -3.02 9.99
N ALA A 100 21.56 -2.84 10.79
CA ALA A 100 20.25 -2.38 10.31
C ALA A 100 20.26 -0.99 9.61
N GLY A 101 21.32 -0.19 9.79
CA GLY A 101 21.53 1.09 9.08
C GLY A 101 22.06 0.96 7.65
N CYS A 102 22.56 -0.23 7.27
CA CYS A 102 23.18 -0.52 5.97
C CYS A 102 22.21 -1.05 4.92
N VAL A 103 21.00 -1.35 5.37
CA VAL A 103 19.94 -1.95 4.56
C VAL A 103 19.38 -0.88 3.65
N GLU A 104 19.18 -1.21 2.38
CA GLU A 104 18.62 -0.32 1.38
C GLU A 104 17.29 0.27 1.91
N VAL A 105 17.35 1.56 2.21
CA VAL A 105 16.18 2.41 2.17
C VAL A 105 15.83 2.50 0.69
N VAL A 106 15.03 1.54 0.22
CA VAL A 106 14.25 1.72 -1.00
C VAL A 106 13.44 2.98 -0.73
N GLN A 107 13.91 4.10 -1.25
CA GLN A 107 13.16 5.34 -1.24
C GLN A 107 11.88 5.03 -1.99
N PRO A 108 10.70 5.28 -1.40
CA PRO A 108 9.45 5.02 -2.10
C PRO A 108 9.47 5.84 -3.39
N ALA A 109 9.41 5.16 -4.54
CA ALA A 109 9.10 5.86 -5.78
C ALA A 109 7.76 6.58 -5.54
N ASP A 110 7.57 7.79 -6.08
CA ASP A 110 6.23 8.36 -6.16
C ASP A 110 5.53 7.69 -7.35
N PRO A 111 4.81 6.57 -7.16
CA PRO A 111 4.48 5.68 -8.26
C PRO A 111 3.12 6.07 -8.86
N ILE A 112 2.44 7.05 -8.25
CA ILE A 112 1.23 7.65 -8.78
C ILE A 112 1.66 8.63 -9.85
N ARG A 113 1.56 8.23 -11.12
CA ARG A 113 1.88 9.10 -12.28
C ARG A 113 1.11 10.42 -12.20
N PRO A 114 1.70 11.55 -12.65
CA PRO A 114 0.96 12.80 -12.77
C PRO A 114 -0.33 12.62 -13.59
N ARG A 115 -1.36 13.41 -13.27
CA ARG A 115 -2.62 13.40 -14.00
C ARG A 115 -2.37 13.75 -15.48
N PRO A 116 -2.79 12.91 -16.44
CA PRO A 116 -2.65 13.23 -17.86
C PRO A 116 -3.44 14.50 -18.25
N ALA A 117 -2.89 15.29 -19.17
CA ALA A 117 -3.62 16.42 -19.75
C ALA A 117 -4.86 15.91 -20.49
N GLY A 118 -6.02 16.52 -20.23
CA GLY A 118 -7.29 16.11 -20.86
C GLY A 118 -7.89 14.80 -20.33
N ALA A 119 -7.36 14.24 -19.23
CA ALA A 119 -8.02 13.14 -18.54
C ALA A 119 -9.44 13.55 -18.10
N ALA A 120 -10.36 12.58 -18.04
CA ALA A 120 -11.75 12.81 -17.66
C ALA A 120 -11.87 13.42 -16.26
N LEU A 121 -12.78 14.38 -16.09
CA LEU A 121 -13.19 14.88 -14.78
C LEU A 121 -14.02 13.82 -14.03
N GLY A 122 -14.25 14.04 -12.73
CA GLY A 122 -15.02 13.10 -11.91
C GLY A 122 -16.45 12.90 -12.42
N SER A 123 -17.15 13.99 -12.71
CA SER A 123 -18.51 13.99 -13.26
C SER A 123 -18.59 13.32 -14.64
N GLU A 124 -17.65 13.64 -15.53
CA GLU A 124 -17.55 13.05 -16.88
C GLU A 124 -17.31 11.54 -16.81
N PHE A 125 -16.45 11.09 -15.90
CA PHE A 125 -16.17 9.68 -15.70
C PHE A 125 -17.39 8.92 -15.17
N ILE A 126 -18.19 9.54 -14.29
CA ILE A 126 -19.45 8.94 -13.82
C ILE A 126 -20.42 8.75 -14.99
N ASP A 127 -20.55 9.74 -15.87
CA ASP A 127 -21.41 9.63 -17.05
C ASP A 127 -20.94 8.56 -18.03
N GLU A 128 -19.63 8.35 -18.17
CA GLU A 128 -19.04 7.27 -18.98
C GLU A 128 -19.40 5.89 -18.42
N VAL A 129 -19.29 5.69 -17.10
CA VAL A 129 -19.33 4.35 -16.52
C VAL A 129 -20.67 3.92 -15.93
N LYS A 130 -21.65 4.82 -15.84
CA LYS A 130 -22.91 4.54 -15.11
C LYS A 130 -23.76 3.40 -15.65
N ASP A 131 -23.69 3.16 -16.96
CA ASP A 131 -24.46 2.12 -17.64
C ASP A 131 -23.60 0.89 -18.01
N LEU A 132 -22.34 0.88 -17.60
CA LEU A 132 -21.43 -0.24 -17.88
C LEU A 132 -21.74 -1.43 -16.97
N THR A 133 -21.46 -2.64 -17.49
CA THR A 133 -21.43 -3.83 -16.66
C THR A 133 -20.35 -3.70 -15.59
N LEU A 134 -20.50 -4.41 -14.47
CA LEU A 134 -19.52 -4.42 -13.39
C LEU A 134 -18.09 -4.69 -13.89
N THR A 135 -17.88 -5.71 -14.73
CA THR A 135 -16.55 -6.01 -15.29
C THR A 135 -15.99 -4.86 -16.14
N ALA A 136 -16.80 -4.27 -17.02
CA ALA A 136 -16.37 -3.15 -17.86
C ALA A 136 -16.06 -1.90 -17.03
N ARG A 137 -16.89 -1.60 -16.01
CA ARG A 137 -16.68 -0.52 -15.06
C ARG A 137 -15.35 -0.68 -14.31
N GLU A 138 -15.07 -1.86 -13.75
CA GLU A 138 -13.83 -2.12 -13.00
C GLU A 138 -12.58 -1.97 -13.89
N ALA A 139 -12.62 -2.48 -15.12
CA ALA A 139 -11.53 -2.29 -16.09
C ALA A 139 -11.32 -0.80 -16.41
N ARG A 140 -12.41 -0.04 -16.48
CA ARG A 140 -12.38 1.40 -16.78
C ARG A 140 -11.84 2.21 -15.61
N ILE A 141 -12.26 1.90 -14.38
CA ILE A 141 -11.70 2.47 -13.13
C ILE A 141 -10.20 2.21 -13.06
N LEU A 142 -9.78 0.96 -13.27
CA LEU A 142 -8.37 0.57 -13.22
C LEU A 142 -7.54 1.37 -14.22
N THR A 143 -8.00 1.44 -15.47
CA THR A 143 -7.28 2.16 -16.53
C THR A 143 -7.17 3.66 -16.22
N GLU A 144 -8.25 4.31 -15.76
CA GLU A 144 -8.18 5.73 -15.38
C GLU A 144 -7.23 5.97 -14.21
N ALA A 145 -7.45 5.31 -13.08
CA ALA A 145 -6.64 5.52 -11.89
C ALA A 145 -5.17 5.15 -12.14
N ALA A 146 -4.88 4.05 -12.84
CA ALA A 146 -3.52 3.61 -13.15
C ALA A 146 -2.78 4.57 -14.11
N SER A 147 -3.51 5.35 -14.91
CA SER A 147 -2.93 6.40 -15.76
C SER A 147 -2.51 7.65 -14.97
N GLY A 148 -2.94 7.77 -13.72
CA GLY A 148 -2.74 8.94 -12.88
C GLY A 148 -3.93 9.89 -12.82
N ASN A 149 -5.09 9.53 -13.37
CA ASN A 149 -6.35 10.28 -13.23
C ASN A 149 -6.89 10.20 -11.79
N ILE A 150 -6.17 10.86 -10.87
CA ILE A 150 -6.46 10.98 -9.46
C ILE A 150 -6.20 12.45 -9.09
N PRO A 151 -7.08 13.11 -8.32
CA PRO A 151 -6.91 14.48 -7.88
C PRO A 151 -5.54 14.73 -7.22
N PRO A 152 -4.82 15.81 -7.59
CA PRO A 152 -3.57 16.19 -6.96
C PRO A 152 -3.58 16.18 -5.42
N PHE A 153 -4.66 16.63 -4.78
CA PHE A 153 -4.73 16.66 -3.30
C PHE A 153 -4.59 15.29 -2.63
N LEU A 154 -4.89 14.18 -3.34
CA LEU A 154 -4.75 12.82 -2.81
C LEU A 154 -3.31 12.30 -2.83
N ARG A 155 -2.40 12.99 -3.53
CA ARG A 155 -0.98 12.60 -3.65
C ARG A 155 -0.16 13.02 -2.44
N THR A 156 -0.64 14.01 -1.70
CA THR A 156 -0.06 14.41 -0.42
C THR A 156 -0.61 13.51 0.67
N PHE A 157 0.06 12.37 0.88
CA PHE A 157 -0.28 11.48 1.97
C PHE A 157 -0.02 12.18 3.31
N VAL A 158 -0.82 11.83 4.31
CA VAL A 158 -0.79 12.44 5.64
C VAL A 158 -0.36 11.40 6.68
N PRO A 159 0.46 11.80 7.68
CA PRO A 159 0.98 10.87 8.66
C PRO A 159 -0.09 10.49 9.68
N VAL A 160 -0.07 9.24 10.10
CA VAL A 160 -0.80 8.71 11.25
C VAL A 160 0.21 8.04 12.16
N THR A 161 0.35 8.56 13.38
CA THR A 161 1.33 8.08 14.36
C THR A 161 0.64 7.25 15.44
N VAL A 162 1.19 6.08 15.72
CA VAL A 162 0.71 5.15 16.75
C VAL A 162 1.88 4.69 17.59
N SER A 163 1.63 4.47 18.88
CA SER A 163 2.64 4.04 19.84
C SER A 163 2.08 2.98 20.77
N THR A 164 2.91 2.02 21.16
CA THR A 164 2.58 1.03 22.18
C THR A 164 3.84 0.49 22.84
N THR A 165 3.72 -0.17 23.99
CA THR A 165 4.84 -0.82 24.68
C THR A 165 4.78 -2.33 24.48
N ILE A 166 5.85 -2.91 23.92
CA ILE A 166 5.96 -4.34 23.62
C ILE A 166 7.12 -4.91 24.42
N GLY A 167 6.86 -5.89 25.28
CA GLY A 167 7.90 -6.50 26.13
C GLY A 167 8.62 -5.52 27.07
N GLY A 168 8.00 -4.37 27.38
CA GLY A 168 8.60 -3.30 28.19
C GLY A 168 9.32 -2.22 27.38
N THR A 169 9.49 -2.40 26.06
CA THR A 169 10.11 -1.42 25.16
C THR A 169 9.02 -0.59 24.47
N PRO A 170 9.09 0.76 24.51
CA PRO A 170 8.18 1.60 23.73
C PRO A 170 8.54 1.55 22.25
N HIS A 171 7.52 1.40 21.41
CA HIS A 171 7.63 1.44 19.95
C HIS A 171 6.71 2.51 19.40
N THR A 172 7.15 3.23 18.38
CA THR A 172 6.37 4.23 17.64
C THR A 172 6.44 3.97 16.15
N ALA A 173 5.28 3.84 15.53
CA ALA A 173 5.12 3.72 14.08
C ALA A 173 4.40 4.94 13.51
N THR A 174 4.91 5.50 12.41
CA THR A 174 4.23 6.53 11.62
C THR A 174 4.06 6.03 10.20
N TYR A 175 2.83 5.75 9.81
CA TYR A 175 2.48 5.38 8.43
C TYR A 175 1.80 6.53 7.72
N GLN A 176 1.84 6.51 6.40
CA GLN A 176 1.30 7.57 5.54
C GLN A 176 0.01 7.08 4.89
N VAL A 177 -1.06 7.89 4.94
CA VAL A 177 -2.38 7.53 4.38
C VAL A 177 -2.86 8.60 3.40
N MET A 178 -3.59 8.18 2.38
CA MET A 178 -4.32 9.10 1.51
C MET A 178 -5.34 9.90 2.34
N PRO A 179 -5.41 11.24 2.18
CA PRO A 179 -6.21 12.08 3.07
C PRO A 179 -7.72 11.83 2.92
N ASP A 180 -8.15 11.33 1.77
CA ASP A 180 -9.52 10.90 1.49
C ASP A 180 -9.50 9.50 0.84
N TYR A 181 -10.66 9.02 0.41
CA TYR A 181 -10.79 7.81 -0.40
C TYR A 181 -10.33 8.07 -1.84
N LEU A 182 -9.88 7.03 -2.51
CA LEU A 182 -9.44 7.07 -3.90
C LEU A 182 -10.53 7.67 -4.78
N CYS A 183 -10.15 8.71 -5.51
CA CYS A 183 -11.03 9.44 -6.41
C CYS A 183 -10.51 9.39 -7.85
N ILE A 184 -11.41 9.60 -8.80
CA ILE A 184 -11.10 9.90 -10.20
C ILE A 184 -11.46 11.36 -10.47
N GLY A 185 -10.60 12.08 -11.18
CA GLY A 185 -10.82 13.48 -11.57
C GLY A 185 -9.70 14.44 -11.14
N SER A 186 -10.07 15.70 -10.95
CA SER A 186 -9.19 16.80 -10.57
C SER A 186 -9.62 17.40 -9.22
N ASP A 187 -8.81 18.28 -8.62
CA ASP A 187 -9.19 18.96 -7.37
C ASP A 187 -10.50 19.77 -7.49
N ALA A 188 -10.87 20.20 -8.71
CA ALA A 188 -12.07 20.99 -8.96
C ALA A 188 -13.32 20.13 -9.27
N ASP A 189 -13.12 18.92 -9.79
CA ASP A 189 -14.19 17.99 -10.16
C ASP A 189 -13.66 16.56 -10.08
N PHE A 190 -14.06 15.86 -9.02
CA PHE A 190 -13.68 14.48 -8.73
C PHE A 190 -14.87 13.69 -8.21
N THR A 191 -14.74 12.36 -8.21
CA THR A 191 -15.70 11.45 -7.58
C THR A 191 -14.97 10.43 -6.72
N ARG A 192 -15.48 10.16 -5.51
CA ARG A 192 -15.00 9.04 -4.67
C ARG A 192 -15.51 7.76 -5.29
N MET A 193 -14.62 6.85 -5.68
CA MET A 193 -14.97 5.75 -6.58
C MET A 193 -14.94 4.39 -5.86
N PRO A 194 -16.11 3.86 -5.41
CA PRO A 194 -16.23 2.46 -5.02
C PRO A 194 -15.80 1.52 -6.14
N MET A 195 -15.07 0.46 -5.80
CA MET A 195 -14.60 -0.57 -6.71
C MET A 195 -14.43 -1.91 -5.98
N ARG A 196 -14.17 -2.99 -6.71
CA ARG A 196 -13.90 -4.30 -6.11
C ARG A 196 -12.59 -4.25 -5.32
N PRO A 197 -12.47 -5.04 -4.22
CA PRO A 197 -11.20 -5.17 -3.50
C PRO A 197 -10.07 -5.65 -4.40
N THR A 198 -10.33 -6.50 -5.39
CA THR A 198 -9.32 -6.98 -6.34
C THR A 198 -8.81 -5.89 -7.28
N THR A 199 -9.69 -5.00 -7.77
CA THR A 199 -9.28 -3.80 -8.51
C THR A 199 -8.48 -2.83 -7.64
N ALA A 200 -8.95 -2.63 -6.40
CA ALA A 200 -8.26 -1.79 -5.42
C ALA A 200 -6.87 -2.36 -5.08
N GLN A 201 -6.71 -3.68 -4.99
CA GLN A 201 -5.42 -4.34 -4.74
C GLN A 201 -4.43 -4.09 -5.88
N VAL A 202 -4.87 -4.21 -7.14
CA VAL A 202 -3.99 -3.91 -8.30
C VAL A 202 -3.53 -2.46 -8.28
N LEU A 203 -4.42 -1.52 -7.93
CA LEU A 203 -4.06 -0.10 -7.78
C LEU A 203 -3.15 0.13 -6.58
N ALA A 204 -3.40 -0.53 -5.45
CA ALA A 204 -2.56 -0.46 -4.27
C ALA A 204 -1.13 -0.92 -4.60
N ASP A 205 -0.98 -2.05 -5.29
CA ASP A 205 0.32 -2.56 -5.75
C ASP A 205 1.03 -1.56 -6.65
N LYS A 206 0.30 -1.02 -7.63
CA LYS A 206 0.83 -0.02 -8.55
C LYS A 206 1.28 1.25 -7.84
N PHE A 207 0.60 1.63 -6.76
CA PHE A 207 0.90 2.83 -5.98
C PHE A 207 1.80 2.55 -4.77
N GLU A 208 2.41 1.36 -4.71
CA GLU A 208 3.24 0.91 -3.59
C GLU A 208 2.52 1.17 -2.25
N CYS A 209 1.27 0.76 -2.21
CA CYS A 209 0.32 0.94 -1.13
C CYS A 209 -0.32 -0.41 -0.75
N LEU A 210 -1.10 -0.37 0.30
CA LEU A 210 -1.99 -1.43 0.77
C LEU A 210 -3.33 -0.83 1.20
N LEU A 211 -4.32 -1.72 1.34
CA LEU A 211 -5.59 -1.39 1.97
C LEU A 211 -5.45 -1.50 3.50
N PRO A 212 -6.10 -0.62 4.28
CA PRO A 212 -5.89 -0.53 5.72
C PRO A 212 -6.43 -1.77 6.46
N THR A 213 -5.92 -2.02 7.66
CA THR A 213 -6.57 -2.93 8.61
C THR A 213 -7.71 -2.23 9.34
N ARG A 214 -8.53 -3.00 10.07
CA ARG A 214 -9.53 -2.45 11.00
C ARG A 214 -8.94 -1.45 12.00
N LYS A 215 -7.79 -1.77 12.60
CA LYS A 215 -7.09 -0.89 13.53
C LYS A 215 -6.65 0.41 12.86
N MET A 216 -6.04 0.33 11.67
CA MET A 216 -5.63 1.52 10.93
C MET A 216 -6.81 2.45 10.67
N VAL A 217 -7.97 1.93 10.27
CA VAL A 217 -9.18 2.75 10.04
C VAL A 217 -9.58 3.51 11.31
N ASN A 218 -9.49 2.89 12.50
CA ASN A 218 -9.77 3.55 13.77
C ASN A 218 -8.75 4.64 14.11
N ASP A 219 -7.46 4.36 13.89
CA ASP A 219 -6.37 5.29 14.17
C ASP A 219 -6.46 6.50 13.23
N ILE A 220 -6.74 6.27 11.94
CA ILE A 220 -6.99 7.30 10.92
C ILE A 220 -8.18 8.17 11.32
N TYR A 221 -9.31 7.57 11.70
CA TYR A 221 -10.49 8.35 12.13
C TYR A 221 -10.16 9.22 13.36
N THR A 222 -9.48 8.63 14.35
CA THR A 222 -9.08 9.35 15.58
C THR A 222 -8.26 10.59 15.23
N GLN A 223 -7.29 10.45 14.33
CA GLN A 223 -6.37 11.51 13.91
C GLN A 223 -6.89 12.40 12.76
N ALA A 224 -8.07 12.10 12.20
CA ALA A 224 -8.65 12.89 11.12
C ALA A 224 -8.96 14.32 11.56
N ALA A 225 -8.50 15.29 10.78
CA ALA A 225 -8.73 16.72 11.01
C ALA A 225 -10.18 17.10 10.73
N ILE A 226 -10.82 16.43 9.76
CA ILE A 226 -12.23 16.64 9.39
C ILE A 226 -12.98 15.35 9.70
N LYS A 227 -14.04 15.45 10.51
CA LYS A 227 -14.93 14.33 10.85
C LYS A 227 -16.35 14.72 10.48
N LEU A 228 -16.93 14.02 9.51
CA LEU A 228 -18.32 14.26 9.09
C LEU A 228 -19.21 13.13 9.61
N ALA A 229 -20.50 13.44 9.80
CA ALA A 229 -21.46 12.46 10.24
C ALA A 229 -21.79 11.48 9.09
N PRO A 230 -21.96 10.18 9.38
CA PRO A 230 -22.46 9.25 8.38
C PRO A 230 -23.78 9.71 7.75
N ALA A 231 -23.90 9.58 6.43
CA ALA A 231 -25.12 9.89 5.69
C ALA A 231 -25.59 8.69 4.84
N PRO A 232 -26.17 7.66 5.48
CA PRO A 232 -26.59 6.45 4.77
C PRO A 232 -27.76 6.69 3.82
N ILE A 233 -27.68 6.08 2.65
CA ILE A 233 -28.78 5.93 1.70
C ILE A 233 -29.41 4.53 1.90
N SER A 234 -30.74 4.48 2.05
CA SER A 234 -31.44 3.22 2.30
C SER A 234 -31.53 2.34 1.04
N PRO A 235 -31.19 1.04 1.11
CA PRO A 235 -31.40 0.10 0.01
C PRO A 235 -32.88 -0.16 -0.28
N THR A 236 -33.79 0.27 0.60
CA THR A 236 -35.24 0.18 0.34
C THR A 236 -35.75 1.27 -0.60
N THR A 237 -34.96 2.31 -0.85
CA THR A 237 -35.37 3.47 -1.64
C THR A 237 -34.64 3.60 -2.97
N VAL A 238 -33.41 3.10 -3.05
CA VAL A 238 -32.60 3.11 -4.28
C VAL A 238 -31.77 1.83 -4.37
N ASP A 239 -31.38 1.47 -5.58
CA ASP A 239 -30.38 0.43 -5.78
C ASP A 239 -28.99 0.99 -5.42
N ILE A 240 -28.49 0.52 -4.29
CA ILE A 240 -27.22 0.97 -3.68
C ILE A 240 -25.97 0.55 -4.46
N THR A 241 -26.12 -0.31 -5.49
CA THR A 241 -25.02 -0.80 -6.33
C THR A 241 -24.84 0.02 -7.62
N LEU A 242 -25.75 0.96 -7.91
CA LEU A 242 -25.67 1.81 -9.09
C LEU A 242 -24.60 2.90 -8.94
N VAL A 243 -23.86 3.16 -10.01
CA VAL A 243 -22.87 4.24 -10.10
C VAL A 243 -23.53 5.61 -9.87
N THR A 244 -24.78 5.80 -10.29
CA THR A 244 -25.55 7.02 -10.00
C THR A 244 -25.75 7.23 -8.50
N THR A 245 -25.94 6.15 -7.72
CA THR A 245 -26.01 6.21 -6.26
C THR A 245 -24.63 6.46 -5.64
N PHE A 246 -23.55 6.00 -6.27
CA PHE A 246 -22.19 6.31 -5.83
C PHE A 246 -21.93 7.82 -5.93
N TYR A 247 -22.32 8.41 -7.07
CA TYR A 247 -22.20 9.84 -7.31
C TYR A 247 -23.14 10.67 -6.41
N GLN A 248 -24.39 10.23 -6.23
CA GLN A 248 -25.31 10.85 -5.27
C GLN A 248 -24.70 10.94 -3.88
N HIS A 249 -24.13 9.83 -3.37
CA HIS A 249 -23.49 9.85 -2.06
C HIS A 249 -22.21 10.71 -2.04
N HIS A 250 -21.44 10.74 -3.13
CA HIS A 250 -20.32 11.67 -3.24
C HIS A 250 -20.80 13.13 -3.09
N GLN A 251 -21.90 13.52 -3.75
CA GLN A 251 -22.47 14.86 -3.63
C GLN A 251 -22.93 15.17 -2.20
N MET A 252 -23.60 14.22 -1.53
CA MET A 252 -23.99 14.36 -0.11
C MET A 252 -22.78 14.60 0.82
N VAL A 253 -21.64 13.98 0.52
CA VAL A 253 -20.40 14.21 1.27
C VAL A 253 -19.82 15.59 0.95
N GLU A 254 -19.80 16.01 -0.31
CA GLU A 254 -19.31 17.34 -0.70
C GLU A 254 -20.16 18.48 -0.13
N GLU A 255 -21.49 18.29 -0.04
CA GLU A 255 -22.40 19.22 0.63
C GLU A 255 -22.04 19.37 2.13
N GLN A 256 -21.78 18.26 2.83
CA GLN A 256 -21.34 18.31 4.23
C GLN A 256 -19.93 18.87 4.40
N ARG A 257 -19.04 18.64 3.43
CA ARG A 257 -17.64 19.12 3.43
C ARG A 257 -17.54 20.60 3.09
N ALA A 258 -18.61 21.23 2.58
CA ALA A 258 -18.61 22.63 2.18
C ALA A 258 -18.02 23.53 3.30
N GLY A 259 -17.01 24.32 2.95
CA GLY A 259 -16.28 25.19 3.89
C GLY A 259 -14.99 24.59 4.46
N TYR A 260 -14.73 23.29 4.27
CA TYR A 260 -13.43 22.68 4.58
C TYR A 260 -12.51 22.61 3.35
N PRO A 261 -11.19 22.79 3.51
CA PRO A 261 -10.25 22.63 2.41
C PRO A 261 -10.05 21.14 2.02
N LEU A 262 -9.55 20.91 0.81
CA LEU A 262 -9.02 19.59 0.41
C LEU A 262 -7.62 19.37 1.01
N GLY A 263 -7.25 18.12 1.26
CA GLY A 263 -5.91 17.74 1.73
C GLY A 263 -5.82 17.29 3.20
N PRO A 264 -6.52 17.89 4.18
CA PRO A 264 -6.56 17.33 5.53
C PRO A 264 -7.26 15.97 5.57
N PRO A 265 -6.84 15.05 6.46
CA PRO A 265 -7.48 13.74 6.57
C PRO A 265 -8.95 13.87 6.97
N ILE A 266 -9.81 13.21 6.19
CA ILE A 266 -11.26 13.15 6.42
C ILE A 266 -11.73 11.75 6.82
N GLY A 267 -12.59 11.70 7.84
CA GLY A 267 -13.18 10.47 8.38
C GLY A 267 -14.70 10.54 8.52
N GLY A 268 -15.34 9.37 8.68
CA GLY A 268 -16.78 9.26 8.94
C GLY A 268 -17.70 9.28 7.70
N ILE A 269 -17.13 9.17 6.48
CA ILE A 269 -17.88 9.35 5.23
C ILE A 269 -18.08 8.07 4.39
N LYS A 270 -17.37 6.97 4.68
CA LYS A 270 -17.50 5.67 3.97
C LYS A 270 -17.14 4.53 4.92
N LYS A 271 -17.46 3.31 4.50
CA LYS A 271 -16.91 2.05 5.04
C LYS A 271 -15.63 1.76 4.26
N ASP A 272 -14.51 1.67 4.94
CA ASP A 272 -13.26 1.26 4.32
C ASP A 272 -13.35 -0.22 3.91
N VAL A 273 -12.88 -0.52 2.69
CA VAL A 273 -12.49 -1.88 2.33
C VAL A 273 -11.15 -2.16 3.00
N VAL A 274 -11.11 -3.19 3.86
CA VAL A 274 -9.97 -3.47 4.74
C VAL A 274 -9.32 -4.81 4.44
N VAL A 275 -8.07 -4.99 4.82
CA VAL A 275 -7.44 -6.32 4.92
C VAL A 275 -7.56 -6.84 6.35
N THR A 276 -7.79 -8.14 6.48
CA THR A 276 -7.97 -8.82 7.76
C THR A 276 -7.50 -10.27 7.64
N PRO A 277 -6.91 -10.87 8.69
CA PRO A 277 -6.52 -12.28 8.67
C PRO A 277 -7.71 -13.22 8.40
N GLN A 278 -8.95 -12.77 8.61
CA GLN A 278 -10.15 -13.56 8.36
C GLN A 278 -10.36 -13.87 6.86
N LEU A 279 -9.78 -13.09 5.94
CA LEU A 279 -9.89 -13.33 4.49
C LEU A 279 -9.32 -14.69 4.08
N ALA A 280 -8.26 -15.18 4.76
CA ALA A 280 -7.68 -16.50 4.49
C ALA A 280 -8.69 -17.64 4.69
N SER A 281 -9.66 -17.45 5.61
CA SER A 281 -10.73 -18.40 5.87
C SER A 281 -11.99 -18.17 5.03
N ARG A 282 -12.02 -17.09 4.23
CA ARG A 282 -13.15 -16.66 3.41
C ARG A 282 -12.69 -16.17 2.01
N PRO A 283 -12.11 -17.07 1.19
CA PRO A 283 -11.70 -16.70 -0.16
C PRO A 283 -12.89 -16.18 -0.98
N GLY A 284 -12.68 -15.17 -1.81
CA GLY A 284 -13.72 -14.56 -2.65
C GLY A 284 -14.71 -13.65 -1.91
N HIS A 285 -14.36 -13.17 -0.72
CA HIS A 285 -15.14 -12.21 0.06
C HIS A 285 -14.47 -10.84 0.14
N VAL A 286 -15.28 -9.81 0.37
CA VAL A 286 -14.80 -8.46 0.72
C VAL A 286 -15.00 -8.21 2.22
N ALA A 287 -13.97 -7.65 2.87
CA ALA A 287 -14.05 -7.16 4.24
C ALA A 287 -14.27 -5.65 4.24
N ILE A 288 -15.33 -5.20 4.90
CA ILE A 288 -15.65 -3.78 5.08
C ILE A 288 -15.77 -3.43 6.56
N TYR A 289 -15.35 -2.22 6.91
CA TYR A 289 -15.36 -1.73 8.29
C TYR A 289 -15.48 -0.21 8.34
N GLY A 290 -16.00 0.32 9.45
CA GLY A 290 -15.87 1.74 9.79
C GLY A 290 -17.14 2.52 9.57
N TRP A 291 -17.01 3.63 8.82
CA TRP A 291 -18.04 4.66 8.70
C TRP A 291 -18.47 5.20 10.07
N HIS A 292 -17.46 5.70 10.79
CA HIS A 292 -17.55 6.16 12.17
C HIS A 292 -18.54 7.31 12.35
N GLN A 293 -19.40 7.16 13.35
CA GLN A 293 -20.17 8.26 13.91
C GLN A 293 -19.23 9.27 14.58
N LEU A 294 -19.70 10.50 14.81
CA LEU A 294 -18.91 11.56 15.44
C LEU A 294 -18.34 11.17 16.83
N ASN A 295 -19.01 10.26 17.54
CA ASN A 295 -18.53 9.71 18.80
C ASN A 295 -17.42 8.62 18.65
N GLY A 296 -16.99 8.32 17.44
CA GLY A 296 -15.98 7.29 17.14
C GLY A 296 -16.51 5.87 17.04
N VAL A 297 -17.83 5.63 17.18
CA VAL A 297 -18.41 4.30 17.03
C VAL A 297 -18.65 4.01 15.55
N PRO A 298 -18.07 2.94 14.96
CA PRO A 298 -18.34 2.55 13.58
C PRO A 298 -19.78 2.07 13.42
N ILE A 299 -20.49 2.53 12.39
CA ILE A 299 -21.81 1.94 12.06
C ILE A 299 -21.65 0.58 11.37
N GLN A 300 -20.51 0.35 10.71
CA GLN A 300 -20.16 -0.92 10.11
C GLN A 300 -19.14 -1.67 10.98
N PRO A 301 -19.55 -2.68 11.76
CA PRO A 301 -18.59 -3.62 12.35
C PRO A 301 -17.89 -4.40 11.23
N LEU A 302 -16.77 -5.06 11.56
CA LEU A 302 -16.00 -5.82 10.57
C LEU A 302 -16.91 -6.90 9.96
N TYR A 303 -17.12 -6.80 8.65
CA TYR A 303 -18.11 -7.61 7.96
C TYR A 303 -17.53 -8.20 6.69
N LEU A 304 -17.64 -9.53 6.58
CA LEU A 304 -17.18 -10.34 5.45
C LEU A 304 -18.32 -11.22 4.91
N GLY A 305 -19.56 -10.70 4.91
CA GLY A 305 -20.71 -11.47 4.41
C GLY A 305 -20.98 -11.28 2.91
N HIS A 306 -20.35 -10.29 2.29
CA HIS A 306 -20.44 -10.07 0.85
C HIS A 306 -19.30 -10.77 0.10
N VAL A 307 -19.61 -11.25 -1.10
CA VAL A 307 -18.58 -11.70 -2.06
C VAL A 307 -17.78 -10.51 -2.58
N ASP A 308 -16.57 -10.76 -3.05
CA ASP A 308 -15.63 -9.75 -3.58
C ASP A 308 -16.12 -9.01 -4.82
N THR A 309 -17.19 -9.49 -5.46
CA THR A 309 -17.87 -8.81 -6.57
C THR A 309 -18.91 -7.80 -6.09
N TRP A 310 -19.26 -7.78 -4.81
CA TRP A 310 -20.19 -6.79 -4.23
C TRP A 310 -19.50 -5.44 -4.06
N VAL A 311 -20.10 -4.39 -4.65
CA VAL A 311 -19.65 -3.01 -4.52
C VAL A 311 -20.88 -2.12 -4.42
N ASP A 312 -21.00 -1.39 -3.33
CA ASP A 312 -22.07 -0.40 -3.13
C ASP A 312 -21.51 1.00 -2.86
N TYR A 313 -22.40 1.99 -2.85
CA TYR A 313 -22.03 3.40 -2.67
C TYR A 313 -21.25 3.69 -1.38
N SER A 314 -21.38 2.83 -0.36
CA SER A 314 -20.79 3.06 0.95
C SER A 314 -19.34 2.61 1.04
N HIS A 315 -18.87 1.80 0.09
CA HIS A 315 -17.48 1.37 0.04
C HIS A 315 -16.54 2.54 -0.22
N GLY A 316 -15.42 2.58 0.50
CA GLY A 316 -14.33 3.52 0.33
C GLY A 316 -13.00 2.78 0.22
N ILE A 317 -12.22 3.14 -0.78
CA ILE A 317 -10.85 2.63 -0.95
C ILE A 317 -9.89 3.68 -0.40
N ARG A 318 -9.21 3.39 0.70
CA ARG A 318 -8.21 4.29 1.28
C ARG A 318 -6.85 3.66 1.13
N MET A 319 -5.90 4.38 0.56
CA MET A 319 -4.54 3.86 0.36
C MET A 319 -3.66 4.21 1.55
N VAL A 320 -2.96 3.22 2.07
CA VAL A 320 -1.87 3.38 3.04
C VAL A 320 -0.58 3.06 2.31
N LYS A 321 0.46 3.90 2.40
CA LYS A 321 1.76 3.60 1.78
C LYS A 321 2.28 2.25 2.28
N GLY A 322 2.96 1.52 1.42
CA GLY A 322 3.52 0.19 1.70
C GLY A 322 4.65 0.20 2.73
N TYR A 323 5.11 1.38 3.14
CA TYR A 323 6.20 1.61 4.07
C TYR A 323 5.78 2.58 5.18
N LEU A 324 6.38 2.42 6.35
CA LEU A 324 6.18 3.25 7.51
C LEU A 324 7.51 3.52 8.23
N MET A 325 7.56 4.58 9.03
CA MET A 325 8.67 4.86 9.94
C MET A 325 8.43 4.17 11.28
N LEU A 326 9.25 3.19 11.66
CA LEU A 326 9.21 2.47 12.94
C LEU A 326 10.49 2.79 13.72
N ASP A 327 10.36 3.44 14.87
CA ASP A 327 11.48 3.77 15.76
C ASP A 327 12.67 4.46 15.06
N GLY A 328 12.37 5.28 14.05
CA GLY A 328 13.37 6.01 13.26
C GLY A 328 13.88 5.27 12.01
N VAL A 329 13.38 4.05 11.73
CA VAL A 329 13.75 3.25 10.55
C VAL A 329 12.55 3.02 9.63
N THR A 330 12.71 3.22 8.32
CA THR A 330 11.67 2.91 7.34
C THR A 330 11.58 1.39 7.09
N VAL A 331 10.41 0.80 7.34
CA VAL A 331 10.15 -0.64 7.17
C VAL A 331 8.89 -0.91 6.35
N PRO A 332 8.71 -2.08 5.71
CA PRO A 332 7.46 -2.41 5.03
C PRO A 332 6.34 -2.59 6.05
N VAL A 333 5.18 -2.00 5.78
CA VAL A 333 3.96 -2.20 6.59
C VAL A 333 3.60 -3.69 6.67
N ALA A 334 3.76 -4.41 5.55
CA ALA A 334 3.48 -5.84 5.48
C ALA A 334 4.36 -6.68 6.43
N ASP A 335 5.59 -6.26 6.70
CA ASP A 335 6.48 -6.96 7.62
C ASP A 335 6.04 -6.73 9.08
N VAL A 336 5.66 -5.50 9.43
CA VAL A 336 5.11 -5.18 10.75
C VAL A 336 3.81 -5.96 11.00
N LEU A 337 2.93 -6.08 9.99
CA LEU A 337 1.69 -6.85 10.08
C LEU A 337 1.92 -8.37 10.25
N ARG A 338 3.01 -8.91 9.70
CA ARG A 338 3.38 -10.33 9.81
C ARG A 338 4.17 -10.67 11.07
N ASP A 339 4.78 -9.68 11.70
CA ASP A 339 5.60 -9.87 12.88
C ASP A 339 4.76 -10.27 14.10
N SER A 340 5.20 -11.29 14.84
CA SER A 340 4.45 -11.86 15.97
C SER A 340 4.33 -10.93 17.17
N GLN A 341 5.19 -9.91 17.27
CA GLN A 341 5.20 -8.94 18.36
C GLN A 341 4.73 -7.55 17.88
N LEU A 342 5.23 -7.07 16.73
CA LEU A 342 4.99 -5.72 16.24
C LEU A 342 3.61 -5.52 15.60
N ASN A 343 2.91 -6.59 15.21
CA ASN A 343 1.58 -6.51 14.57
C ASN A 343 0.58 -5.64 15.34
N VAL A 344 0.68 -5.61 16.67
CA VAL A 344 -0.22 -4.84 17.56
C VAL A 344 -0.19 -3.33 17.30
N LEU A 345 0.87 -2.82 16.66
CA LEU A 345 0.94 -1.42 16.22
C LEU A 345 -0.08 -1.13 15.11
N LEU A 346 -0.42 -2.12 14.28
CA LEU A 346 -1.16 -1.94 13.04
C LEU A 346 -2.39 -2.84 12.91
N SER A 347 -2.55 -3.85 13.76
CA SER A 347 -3.64 -4.81 13.75
C SER A 347 -4.11 -5.07 15.17
N ASP A 348 -5.42 -5.05 15.37
CA ASP A 348 -6.07 -5.48 16.59
C ASP A 348 -6.77 -6.85 16.41
N GLU A 349 -6.36 -7.59 15.37
CA GLU A 349 -6.75 -8.97 15.09
C GLU A 349 -5.55 -9.94 15.20
N GLY A 350 -4.38 -9.45 15.62
CA GLY A 350 -3.13 -10.21 15.65
C GLY A 350 -2.38 -10.17 14.32
N VAL A 351 -1.57 -11.20 14.08
CA VAL A 351 -0.75 -11.36 12.87
C VAL A 351 -1.63 -11.41 11.62
N VAL A 352 -1.24 -10.66 10.59
CA VAL A 352 -1.86 -10.65 9.26
C VAL A 352 -0.87 -11.19 8.24
N ASP A 353 -0.85 -12.52 8.07
CA ASP A 353 0.11 -13.22 7.19
C ASP A 353 0.04 -12.76 5.73
N ASN A 354 -1.19 -12.53 5.25
CA ASN A 354 -1.45 -12.02 3.91
C ASN A 354 -2.27 -10.72 3.99
N PRO A 355 -1.63 -9.55 4.04
CA PRO A 355 -2.31 -8.25 4.14
C PRO A 355 -2.78 -7.76 2.76
N ARG A 356 -3.42 -8.65 1.98
CA ARG A 356 -3.73 -8.45 0.56
C ARG A 356 -5.01 -9.22 0.17
N TYR A 357 -5.66 -8.78 -0.90
CA TYR A 357 -6.76 -9.50 -1.57
C TYR A 357 -6.28 -10.41 -2.69
#